data_AF-A0A7Y5R147-F1
#
_entry.id   AF-A0A7Y5R147-F1
#
_cell.length_a   1.000
_cell.length_b   1.000
_cell.length_c   1.000
_cell.angle_alpha   90.00
_cell.angle_beta   90.00
_cell.angle_gamma   90.00
#
_symmetry.space_group_name_H-M   'P 1'
#
loop_
_entity.id
_entity.type
_entity.pdbx_description
1 polymer ?
#
loop_
_entity_poly.entity_id
_entity_poly.type
_entity_poly.pdbx_seq_one_letter_code
_entity_poly.pdbx_strand_id
1 'polypeptide(L)'
;MHGHSTYGPTIDPVADLTPLGVAVGHATDADGGTGCPVVRPVAGPMRGAAAVIGRATGTRELLPLTTHHLVDRVDAILLTGGSAYGLDAAAGVMRWLEERGRGFDVGGGVVPIVPAAVIFDLAPLGRFDARPTPEMAYAAADAARPYDVAEGSVGAGTGATVGKAAGPARAMKGGFGCATARSGELVAAAMVVVNALGDVHDGEGRIIAGARDDEGFADSTAILARGLPAHFADAQGEIAPVNTTLAVVAVNAAFSRADLGAVAAAASSALFRRITPVGTAFDGDIVFALAPLEDGFADSAAMLSRGLPAHFADAQGDVAPVNTTLAVVAVNAAFSRADLGAVAASAAGALYRRISPVGTAFDGDIVFALAPL
;
A
#
# COMPACT_ATOMS: atom_id res chain seq x y z
N MET A 1 -22.20 41.90 -0.47
CA MET A 1 -22.29 40.46 -0.17
C MET A 1 -21.75 39.69 -1.37
N HIS A 2 -20.45 39.39 -1.37
CA HIS A 2 -19.89 38.45 -2.34
C HIS A 2 -20.28 37.05 -1.88
N GLY A 3 -21.09 36.37 -2.68
CA GLY A 3 -21.46 34.98 -2.45
C GLY A 3 -20.18 34.15 -2.32
N HIS A 4 -20.03 33.45 -1.20
CA HIS A 4 -19.04 32.39 -1.09
C HIS A 4 -19.39 31.37 -2.17
N SER A 5 -18.62 31.35 -3.24
CA SER A 5 -18.71 30.26 -4.20
C SER A 5 -18.43 28.96 -3.46
N THR A 6 -19.37 28.02 -3.54
CA THR A 6 -19.27 26.66 -3.02
C THR A 6 -18.27 25.87 -3.86
N TYR A 7 -16.99 26.26 -3.84
CA TYR A 7 -15.90 25.52 -4.49
C TYR A 7 -15.39 24.40 -3.55
N GLY A 8 -16.30 23.52 -3.13
CA GLY A 8 -15.95 22.26 -2.51
C GLY A 8 -16.22 21.12 -3.49
N PRO A 9 -15.37 20.07 -3.54
CA PRO A 9 -15.71 18.89 -4.30
C PRO A 9 -17.03 18.31 -3.77
N THR A 10 -17.90 17.84 -4.68
CA THR A 10 -19.15 17.18 -4.31
C THR A 10 -18.84 15.71 -4.03
N ILE A 11 -19.17 15.23 -2.84
CA ILE A 11 -19.06 13.81 -2.49
C ILE A 11 -20.31 13.10 -3.01
N ASP A 12 -20.13 11.99 -3.72
CA ASP A 12 -21.26 11.22 -4.22
C ASP A 12 -21.94 10.44 -3.10
N PRO A 13 -23.27 10.29 -3.12
CA PRO A 13 -24.01 9.56 -2.09
C PRO A 13 -23.70 8.06 -2.08
N VAL A 14 -23.28 7.52 -3.22
CA VAL A 14 -22.85 6.13 -3.41
C VAL A 14 -21.59 6.15 -4.25
N ALA A 15 -20.55 5.43 -3.82
CA ALA A 15 -19.30 5.36 -4.56
C ALA A 15 -19.49 4.64 -5.91
N ASP A 16 -19.11 5.31 -7.00
CA ASP A 16 -18.99 4.73 -8.33
C ASP A 16 -17.57 4.94 -8.87
N LEU A 17 -16.84 3.85 -9.01
CA LEU A 17 -15.45 3.81 -9.47
C LEU A 17 -15.34 3.66 -10.99
N THR A 18 -16.47 3.53 -11.70
CA THR A 18 -16.50 3.36 -13.17
C THR A 18 -15.75 4.48 -13.90
N PRO A 19 -15.93 5.78 -13.56
CA PRO A 19 -15.21 6.88 -14.22
C PRO A 19 -13.69 6.86 -14.00
N LEU A 20 -13.22 6.13 -12.99
CA LEU A 20 -11.81 6.01 -12.62
C LEU A 20 -11.15 4.79 -13.28
N GLY A 21 -11.93 3.89 -13.89
CA GLY A 21 -11.43 2.65 -14.48
C GLY A 21 -10.89 1.63 -13.47
N VAL A 22 -11.27 1.74 -12.19
CA VAL A 22 -10.85 0.83 -11.12
C VAL A 22 -12.02 0.05 -10.54
N ALA A 23 -11.74 -1.13 -9.99
CA ALA A 23 -12.70 -2.02 -9.35
C ALA A 23 -12.13 -2.55 -8.04
N VAL A 24 -13.00 -2.84 -7.08
CA VAL A 24 -12.65 -3.43 -5.78
C VAL A 24 -13.41 -4.73 -5.61
N GLY A 25 -12.72 -5.76 -5.13
CA GLY A 25 -13.34 -7.00 -4.68
C GLY A 25 -12.78 -7.43 -3.34
N HIS A 26 -13.59 -8.16 -2.57
CA HIS A 26 -13.25 -8.57 -1.22
C HIS A 26 -13.31 -10.09 -1.10
N ALA A 27 -12.37 -10.67 -0.35
CA ALA A 27 -12.53 -11.97 0.26
C ALA A 27 -12.47 -11.81 1.78
N THR A 28 -13.44 -12.41 2.48
CA THR A 28 -13.63 -12.26 3.92
C THR A 28 -13.62 -13.64 4.58
N ASP A 29 -12.81 -13.79 5.63
CA ASP A 29 -12.92 -14.87 6.60
C ASP A 29 -13.52 -14.28 7.88
N ALA A 30 -14.83 -14.42 8.03
CA ALA A 30 -15.56 -13.86 9.17
C ALA A 30 -15.21 -14.58 10.48
N ASP A 31 -15.00 -15.90 10.43
CA ASP A 31 -14.68 -16.73 11.60
C ASP A 31 -13.23 -16.49 12.07
N GLY A 32 -12.31 -16.29 11.11
CA GLY A 32 -10.94 -15.87 11.37
C GLY A 32 -10.79 -14.40 11.72
N GLY A 33 -11.81 -13.58 11.46
CA GLY A 33 -11.79 -12.14 11.69
C GLY A 33 -10.79 -11.41 10.79
N THR A 34 -10.65 -11.82 9.52
CA THR A 34 -9.66 -11.25 8.59
C THR A 34 -10.15 -11.28 7.14
N GLY A 35 -9.34 -10.80 6.20
CA GLY A 35 -9.62 -10.85 4.77
C GLY A 35 -8.74 -9.92 3.95
N CYS A 36 -9.06 -9.75 2.67
CA CYS A 36 -8.33 -8.88 1.78
C CYS A 36 -9.24 -8.22 0.72
N PRO A 37 -9.23 -6.88 0.60
CA PRO A 37 -9.63 -6.20 -0.64
C PRO A 37 -8.50 -6.24 -1.69
N VAL A 38 -8.89 -6.44 -2.94
CA VAL A 38 -8.05 -6.23 -4.12
C VAL A 38 -8.61 -5.06 -4.90
N VAL A 39 -7.81 -4.01 -5.08
CA VAL A 39 -8.12 -2.87 -5.95
C VAL A 39 -7.39 -3.09 -7.26
N ARG A 40 -8.11 -3.18 -8.38
CA ARG A 40 -7.47 -3.39 -9.69
C ARG A 40 -8.11 -2.54 -10.78
N PRO A 41 -7.35 -2.15 -11.81
CA PRO A 41 -7.91 -1.58 -13.01
C PRO A 41 -8.86 -2.56 -13.72
N VAL A 42 -9.90 -2.03 -14.38
CA VAL A 42 -10.90 -2.81 -15.13
C VAL A 42 -10.37 -3.24 -16.49
N ALA A 43 -9.67 -2.35 -17.20
CA ALA A 43 -9.21 -2.59 -18.58
C ALA A 43 -7.70 -2.88 -18.65
N GLY A 44 -6.88 -1.83 -18.63
CA GLY A 44 -5.42 -1.90 -18.72
C GLY A 44 -4.73 -1.57 -17.40
N PRO A 45 -3.40 -1.69 -17.31
CA PRO A 45 -2.66 -1.24 -16.14
C PRO A 45 -2.86 0.25 -15.86
N MET A 46 -2.51 0.67 -14.65
CA MET A 46 -2.48 2.07 -14.25
C MET A 46 -1.08 2.47 -13.79
N ARG A 47 -0.82 3.78 -13.75
CA ARG A 47 0.35 4.29 -13.04
C ARG A 47 0.09 4.24 -11.55
N GLY A 48 1.11 3.89 -10.77
CA GLY A 48 1.04 3.82 -9.32
C GLY A 48 2.11 4.68 -8.63
N ALA A 49 1.76 5.28 -7.50
CA ALA A 49 2.70 5.87 -6.55
C ALA A 49 2.26 5.55 -5.11
N ALA A 50 3.12 5.80 -4.11
CA ALA A 50 2.73 5.68 -2.71
C ALA A 50 3.41 6.72 -1.82
N ALA A 51 2.69 7.12 -0.78
CA ALA A 51 3.22 7.84 0.37
C ALA A 51 3.21 6.91 1.59
N VAL A 52 4.41 6.61 2.10
CA VAL A 52 4.61 5.83 3.32
C VAL A 52 4.85 6.80 4.46
N ILE A 53 3.88 6.92 5.38
CA ILE A 53 4.00 7.79 6.55
C ILE A 53 4.15 6.99 7.85
N GLY A 54 3.74 5.72 7.83
CA GLY A 54 3.96 4.77 8.91
C GLY A 54 5.40 4.30 9.01
N ARG A 55 5.80 3.86 10.21
CA ARG A 55 7.15 3.39 10.53
C ARG A 55 7.22 1.88 10.84
N ALA A 56 6.07 1.21 10.95
CA ALA A 56 5.95 -0.22 11.21
C ALA A 56 5.21 -0.94 10.05
N THR A 57 5.70 -0.74 8.82
CA THR A 57 5.03 -1.23 7.61
C THR A 57 5.36 -2.70 7.31
N GLY A 58 4.36 -3.47 6.87
CA GLY A 58 4.54 -4.77 6.23
C GLY A 58 4.09 -4.66 4.77
N THR A 59 5.02 -4.85 3.83
CA THR A 59 4.78 -4.49 2.41
C THR A 59 5.44 -5.45 1.44
N ARG A 60 4.91 -5.49 0.21
CA ARG A 60 5.47 -6.18 -0.94
C ARG A 60 5.46 -5.25 -2.14
N GLU A 61 6.52 -5.29 -2.95
CA GLU A 61 6.63 -4.58 -4.25
C GLU A 61 6.33 -3.07 -4.20
N LEU A 62 6.88 -2.35 -3.20
CA LEU A 62 6.78 -0.89 -3.16
C LEU A 62 7.75 -0.16 -4.09
N LEU A 63 8.90 -0.77 -4.43
CA LEU A 63 9.89 -0.10 -5.30
C LEU A 63 9.31 0.28 -6.69
N PRO A 64 8.48 -0.57 -7.34
CA PRO A 64 7.70 -0.20 -8.53
C PRO A 64 6.72 0.97 -8.37
N LEU A 65 6.61 1.59 -7.18
CA LEU A 65 5.84 2.82 -6.93
C LEU A 65 6.72 4.07 -6.83
N THR A 66 8.04 3.93 -6.96
CA THR A 66 9.01 5.03 -6.88
C THR A 66 9.48 5.47 -8.27
N THR A 67 9.92 6.73 -8.40
CA THR A 67 10.48 7.28 -9.65
C THR A 67 11.81 6.65 -10.06
N HIS A 68 12.40 5.81 -9.22
CA HIS A 68 13.67 5.12 -9.49
C HIS A 68 13.48 3.80 -10.24
N HIS A 69 12.26 3.26 -10.27
CA HIS A 69 12.01 1.94 -10.83
C HIS A 69 11.67 2.02 -12.32
N LEU A 70 12.17 1.06 -13.10
CA LEU A 70 11.98 0.99 -14.55
C LEU A 70 10.50 0.81 -14.94
N VAL A 71 9.80 -0.04 -14.20
CA VAL A 71 8.40 -0.37 -14.49
C VAL A 71 7.51 0.75 -14.00
N ASP A 72 6.80 1.38 -14.93
CA ASP A 72 5.94 2.53 -14.64
C ASP A 72 4.46 2.15 -14.46
N ARG A 73 4.15 0.85 -14.40
CA ARG A 73 2.80 0.30 -14.30
C ARG A 73 2.56 -0.51 -13.04
N VAL A 74 1.29 -0.55 -12.62
CA VAL A 74 0.76 -1.47 -11.62
C VAL A 74 -0.50 -2.14 -12.16
N ASP A 75 -0.69 -3.40 -11.80
CA ASP A 75 -1.79 -4.24 -12.31
C ASP A 75 -2.88 -4.46 -11.25
N ALA A 76 -2.53 -4.38 -9.98
CA ALA A 76 -3.45 -4.38 -8.85
C ALA A 76 -2.73 -3.87 -7.58
N ILE A 77 -3.50 -3.44 -6.58
CA ILE A 77 -3.05 -3.20 -5.22
C ILE A 77 -3.79 -4.17 -4.30
N LEU A 78 -3.04 -4.86 -3.44
CA LEU A 78 -3.59 -5.73 -2.40
C LEU A 78 -3.50 -5.03 -1.04
N LEU A 79 -4.62 -4.85 -0.36
CA LEU A 79 -4.63 -4.53 1.07
C LEU A 79 -5.10 -5.78 1.81
N THR A 80 -4.41 -6.20 2.86
CA THR A 80 -4.65 -7.51 3.47
C THR A 80 -4.53 -7.48 4.99
N GLY A 81 -5.33 -8.31 5.66
CA GLY A 81 -5.12 -8.63 7.07
C GLY A 81 -3.96 -9.61 7.26
N GLY A 82 -3.89 -10.24 8.43
CA GLY A 82 -2.91 -11.27 8.76
C GLY A 82 -1.50 -10.75 9.06
N SER A 83 -1.32 -9.44 9.20
CA SER A 83 0.01 -8.81 9.31
C SER A 83 0.94 -9.28 8.19
N ALA A 84 2.26 -9.33 8.42
CA ALA A 84 3.25 -9.71 7.39
C ALA A 84 2.94 -11.06 6.71
N TYR A 85 2.29 -12.00 7.41
CA TYR A 85 1.88 -13.28 6.82
C TYR A 85 0.85 -13.13 5.70
N GLY A 86 0.01 -12.10 5.75
CA GLY A 86 -0.99 -11.84 4.72
C GLY A 86 -0.39 -11.45 3.37
N LEU A 87 0.90 -11.10 3.30
CA LEU A 87 1.59 -10.83 2.04
C LEU A 87 1.68 -12.05 1.13
N ASP A 88 1.57 -13.27 1.68
CA ASP A 88 1.49 -14.51 0.91
C ASP A 88 0.30 -14.50 -0.06
N ALA A 89 -0.79 -13.81 0.31
CA ALA A 89 -2.00 -13.71 -0.51
C ALA A 89 -1.75 -13.02 -1.87
N ALA A 90 -0.70 -12.21 -2.01
CA ALA A 90 -0.35 -11.56 -3.28
C ALA A 90 -0.15 -12.55 -4.44
N ALA A 91 0.32 -13.77 -4.14
CA ALA A 91 0.48 -14.82 -5.15
C ALA A 91 -0.83 -15.17 -5.86
N GLY A 92 -1.97 -15.06 -5.16
CA GLY A 92 -3.30 -15.28 -5.74
C GLY A 92 -3.70 -14.22 -6.77
N VAL A 93 -3.40 -12.96 -6.46
CA VAL A 93 -3.66 -11.84 -7.38
C VAL A 93 -2.78 -11.94 -8.61
N MET A 94 -1.50 -12.25 -8.43
CA MET A 94 -0.57 -12.49 -9.53
C MET A 94 -1.06 -13.62 -10.45
N ARG A 95 -1.44 -14.77 -9.88
CA ARG A 95 -1.99 -15.89 -10.65
C ARG A 95 -3.22 -15.49 -11.47
N TRP A 96 -4.17 -14.78 -10.85
CA TRP A 96 -5.38 -14.31 -11.53
C TRP A 96 -5.07 -13.41 -12.74
N LEU A 97 -4.08 -12.51 -12.58
CA LEU A 97 -3.62 -11.59 -13.62
C LEU A 97 -2.85 -12.32 -14.73
N GLU A 98 -1.93 -13.20 -14.38
CA GLU A 98 -1.12 -14.00 -15.30
C GLU A 98 -2.00 -14.87 -16.23
N GLU A 99 -2.97 -15.59 -15.67
CA GLU A 99 -3.93 -16.42 -16.43
C GLU A 99 -4.74 -15.60 -17.46
N ARG A 100 -4.83 -14.29 -17.27
CA ARG A 100 -5.54 -13.35 -18.15
C ARG A 100 -4.58 -12.54 -19.02
N GLY A 101 -3.30 -12.89 -19.05
CA GLY A 101 -2.28 -12.17 -19.83
C GLY A 101 -2.09 -10.73 -19.38
N ARG A 102 -2.39 -10.41 -18.11
CA ARG A 102 -2.26 -9.07 -17.54
C ARG A 102 -0.99 -8.96 -16.73
N GLY A 103 -0.03 -8.22 -17.25
CA GLY A 103 1.21 -7.90 -16.55
C GLY A 103 2.22 -7.33 -17.53
N PHE A 104 3.44 -7.09 -17.03
CA PHE A 104 4.58 -6.69 -17.84
C PHE A 104 4.98 -7.84 -18.78
N ASP A 105 4.98 -7.59 -20.10
CA ASP A 105 5.32 -8.62 -21.09
C ASP A 105 6.83 -8.90 -21.10
N VAL A 106 7.21 -10.18 -21.01
CA VAL A 106 8.60 -10.64 -20.99
C VAL A 106 8.96 -11.57 -22.16
N GLY A 107 8.18 -11.60 -23.24
CA GLY A 107 8.50 -12.36 -24.45
C GLY A 107 8.29 -13.87 -24.29
N GLY A 108 7.16 -14.25 -23.70
CA GLY A 108 6.77 -15.64 -23.44
C GLY A 108 5.67 -15.80 -22.39
N GLY A 109 5.35 -14.71 -21.69
CA GLY A 109 4.31 -14.60 -20.68
C GLY A 109 4.28 -13.18 -20.13
N VAL A 110 3.61 -12.98 -19.00
CA VAL A 110 3.53 -11.70 -18.32
C VAL A 110 3.97 -11.80 -16.86
N VAL A 111 4.52 -10.71 -16.33
CA VAL A 111 4.88 -10.56 -14.91
C VAL A 111 3.99 -9.46 -14.31
N PRO A 112 2.94 -9.82 -13.55
CA PRO A 112 2.06 -8.84 -12.93
C PRO A 112 2.77 -8.05 -11.83
N ILE A 113 2.54 -6.73 -11.77
CA ILE A 113 3.08 -5.87 -10.70
C ILE A 113 1.98 -5.62 -9.67
N VAL A 114 2.14 -6.20 -8.48
CA VAL A 114 1.11 -6.19 -7.42
C VAL A 114 1.70 -5.71 -6.08
N PRO A 115 1.80 -4.37 -5.89
CA PRO A 115 2.12 -3.82 -4.59
C PRO A 115 1.09 -4.23 -3.54
N ALA A 116 1.57 -4.55 -2.34
CA ALA A 116 0.71 -4.94 -1.24
C ALA A 116 1.13 -4.30 0.09
N ALA A 117 0.15 -4.10 0.97
CA ALA A 117 0.37 -3.67 2.34
C ALA A 117 -0.60 -4.36 3.29
N VAL A 118 -0.19 -4.47 4.55
CA VAL A 118 -0.89 -5.27 5.55
C VAL A 118 -1.39 -4.41 6.71
N ILE A 119 -2.51 -4.81 7.30
CA ILE A 119 -2.87 -4.43 8.67
C ILE A 119 -2.57 -5.59 9.62
N PHE A 120 -2.36 -5.28 10.90
CA PHE A 120 -2.39 -6.30 11.94
C PHE A 120 -3.82 -6.46 12.47
N ASP A 121 -4.41 -7.63 12.27
CA ASP A 121 -5.74 -8.01 12.76
C ASP A 121 -5.76 -9.38 13.45
N LEU A 122 -4.60 -9.99 13.69
CA LEU A 122 -4.43 -11.29 14.38
C LEU A 122 -4.90 -11.28 15.85
N ALA A 123 -5.17 -10.09 16.37
CA ALA A 123 -5.79 -9.80 17.67
C ALA A 123 -6.31 -8.35 17.65
N PRO A 124 -7.25 -7.95 18.53
CA PRO A 124 -7.99 -8.81 19.45
C PRO A 124 -9.20 -9.51 18.82
N LEU A 125 -9.63 -9.08 17.62
CA LEU A 125 -10.81 -9.64 16.95
C LEU A 125 -10.48 -10.88 16.12
N GLY A 126 -9.38 -10.87 15.37
CA GLY A 126 -9.00 -11.99 14.54
C GLY A 126 -8.35 -13.12 15.33
N ARG A 127 -8.33 -14.29 14.71
CA ARG A 127 -7.63 -15.46 15.21
C ARG A 127 -6.19 -15.44 14.73
N PHE A 128 -5.25 -15.69 15.64
CA PHE A 128 -3.82 -15.69 15.32
C PHE A 128 -3.42 -16.71 14.24
N ASP A 129 -4.15 -17.81 14.13
CA ASP A 129 -3.92 -18.87 13.14
C ASP A 129 -4.68 -18.68 11.81
N ALA A 130 -5.51 -17.63 11.70
CA ALA A 130 -6.24 -17.29 10.49
C ALA A 130 -5.58 -16.12 9.76
N ARG A 131 -5.37 -16.26 8.45
CA ARG A 131 -4.78 -15.23 7.60
C ARG A 131 -5.30 -15.31 6.17
N PRO A 132 -5.34 -14.19 5.43
CA PRO A 132 -5.70 -14.23 4.01
C PRO A 132 -4.76 -15.14 3.21
N THR A 133 -5.34 -15.94 2.32
CA THR A 133 -4.59 -16.89 1.48
C THR A 133 -4.51 -16.43 0.02
N PRO A 134 -3.63 -17.04 -0.80
CA PRO A 134 -3.65 -16.83 -2.24
C PRO A 134 -5.03 -17.08 -2.87
N GLU A 135 -5.76 -18.11 -2.44
CA GLU A 135 -7.09 -18.45 -2.96
C GLU A 135 -8.10 -17.35 -2.66
N MET A 136 -8.06 -16.79 -1.44
CA MET A 136 -8.90 -15.66 -1.08
C MET A 136 -8.62 -14.45 -1.96
N ALA A 137 -7.36 -14.07 -2.15
CA ALA A 137 -7.02 -12.91 -2.95
C ALA A 137 -7.29 -13.11 -4.46
N TYR A 138 -7.14 -14.33 -4.97
CA TYR A 138 -7.59 -14.70 -6.32
C TYR A 138 -9.10 -14.47 -6.46
N ALA A 139 -9.90 -14.95 -5.51
CA ALA A 139 -11.35 -14.77 -5.52
C ALA A 139 -11.75 -13.29 -5.39
N ALA A 140 -11.05 -12.51 -4.57
CA ALA A 140 -11.24 -11.07 -4.45
C ALA A 140 -10.96 -10.36 -5.78
N ALA A 141 -9.88 -10.71 -6.48
CA ALA A 141 -9.57 -10.15 -7.80
C ALA A 141 -10.66 -10.48 -8.84
N ASP A 142 -11.18 -11.71 -8.83
CA ASP A 142 -12.25 -12.14 -9.74
C ASP A 142 -13.59 -11.45 -9.45
N ALA A 143 -13.91 -11.29 -8.18
CA ALA A 143 -15.13 -10.63 -7.71
C ALA A 143 -15.11 -9.11 -7.85
N ALA A 144 -13.97 -8.49 -8.18
CA ALA A 144 -13.85 -7.03 -8.19
C ALA A 144 -14.81 -6.34 -9.17
N ARG A 145 -15.56 -5.35 -8.69
CA ARG A 145 -16.50 -4.52 -9.47
C ARG A 145 -16.28 -3.02 -9.21
N PRO A 146 -16.60 -2.13 -10.18
CA PRO A 146 -16.45 -0.68 -10.00
C PRO A 146 -17.63 -0.02 -9.27
N TYR A 147 -18.70 -0.76 -9.00
CA TYR A 147 -19.93 -0.31 -8.34
C TYR A 147 -20.31 -1.31 -7.24
N ASP A 148 -21.29 -0.93 -6.41
CA ASP A 148 -21.77 -1.73 -5.27
C ASP A 148 -20.63 -2.19 -4.35
N VAL A 149 -19.66 -1.30 -4.14
CA VAL A 149 -18.48 -1.58 -3.30
C VAL A 149 -18.94 -1.80 -1.86
N ALA A 150 -18.69 -2.99 -1.34
CA ALA A 150 -19.07 -3.33 0.03
C ALA A 150 -18.18 -2.56 1.05
N GLU A 151 -18.80 -2.10 2.13
CA GLU A 151 -18.13 -1.33 3.20
C GLU A 151 -18.35 -1.98 4.58
N GLY A 152 -17.58 -1.54 5.57
CA GLY A 152 -17.62 -2.05 6.94
C GLY A 152 -16.74 -3.27 7.16
N SER A 153 -17.33 -4.36 7.65
CA SER A 153 -16.60 -5.57 8.08
C SER A 153 -16.38 -6.55 6.92
N VAL A 154 -15.69 -6.08 5.87
CA VAL A 154 -15.39 -6.85 4.66
C VAL A 154 -13.91 -6.76 4.30
N GLY A 155 -13.36 -7.79 3.65
CA GLY A 155 -11.93 -7.89 3.37
C GLY A 155 -11.09 -7.73 4.65
N ALA A 156 -9.99 -6.98 4.56
CA ALA A 156 -9.16 -6.60 5.72
C ALA A 156 -9.93 -5.74 6.74
N GLY A 157 -11.03 -5.09 6.34
CA GLY A 157 -11.93 -4.40 7.26
C GLY A 157 -12.57 -5.32 8.29
N THR A 158 -12.60 -6.64 8.07
CA THR A 158 -13.22 -7.62 8.99
C THR A 158 -12.59 -7.57 10.38
N GLY A 159 -11.26 -7.63 10.48
CA GLY A 159 -10.54 -7.60 11.76
C GLY A 159 -10.08 -6.21 12.22
N ALA A 160 -10.31 -5.18 11.39
CA ALA A 160 -9.85 -3.83 11.65
C ALA A 160 -10.54 -3.21 12.89
N THR A 161 -9.75 -2.48 13.70
CA THR A 161 -10.19 -1.77 14.92
C THR A 161 -9.57 -0.37 15.01
N VAL A 162 -10.23 0.56 15.72
CA VAL A 162 -9.78 1.95 15.91
C VAL A 162 -9.82 2.36 17.38
N GLY A 163 -9.08 3.41 17.74
CA GLY A 163 -9.14 3.98 19.09
C GLY A 163 -8.60 3.06 20.17
N LYS A 164 -7.34 2.67 20.05
CA LYS A 164 -6.76 1.58 20.85
C LYS A 164 -6.00 2.06 22.08
N ALA A 165 -5.92 3.39 22.30
CA ALA A 165 -5.17 3.99 23.40
C ALA A 165 -5.66 3.57 24.80
N ALA A 166 -6.95 3.26 24.95
CA ALA A 166 -7.54 2.76 26.20
C ALA A 166 -7.49 1.23 26.34
N GLY A 167 -6.82 0.53 25.42
CA GLY A 167 -6.69 -0.91 25.38
C GLY A 167 -7.73 -1.61 24.49
N PRO A 168 -7.50 -2.89 24.15
CA PRO A 168 -8.27 -3.61 23.14
C PRO A 168 -9.77 -3.75 23.47
N ALA A 169 -10.13 -3.87 24.75
CA ALA A 169 -11.52 -3.96 25.19
C ALA A 169 -12.31 -2.64 25.00
N ARG A 170 -11.59 -1.51 24.95
CA ARG A 170 -12.16 -0.17 24.76
C ARG A 170 -12.07 0.32 23.32
N ALA A 171 -11.32 -0.38 22.47
CA ALA A 171 -11.29 -0.12 21.04
C ALA A 171 -12.68 -0.31 20.40
N MET A 172 -12.86 0.34 19.25
CA MET A 172 -14.06 0.20 18.43
C MET A 172 -13.77 -0.57 17.14
N LYS A 173 -14.84 -1.08 16.54
CA LYS A 173 -14.78 -1.69 15.22
C LYS A 173 -14.37 -0.63 14.19
N GLY A 174 -13.29 -0.93 13.45
CA GLY A 174 -12.89 -0.21 12.24
C GLY A 174 -13.53 -0.85 11.01
N GLY A 175 -12.95 -0.66 9.83
CA GLY A 175 -13.49 -1.31 8.64
C GLY A 175 -12.86 -0.85 7.34
N PHE A 176 -13.42 -1.35 6.24
CA PHE A 176 -13.19 -0.82 4.91
C PHE A 176 -14.24 0.27 4.60
N GLY A 177 -13.85 1.35 3.95
CA GLY A 177 -14.75 2.39 3.46
C GLY A 177 -14.37 2.86 2.07
N CYS A 178 -15.35 3.36 1.31
CA CYS A 178 -15.16 3.86 -0.05
C CYS A 178 -15.95 5.14 -0.29
N ALA A 179 -15.32 6.16 -0.88
CA ALA A 179 -16.01 7.39 -1.26
C ALA A 179 -15.47 7.93 -2.58
N THR A 180 -16.36 8.52 -3.39
CA THR A 180 -16.01 9.24 -4.62
C THR A 180 -16.38 10.70 -4.48
N ALA A 181 -15.57 11.58 -5.07
CA ALA A 181 -15.79 13.00 -5.08
C ALA A 181 -15.46 13.60 -6.45
N ARG A 182 -16.18 14.66 -6.82
CA ARG A 182 -16.07 15.32 -8.13
C ARG A 182 -15.80 16.81 -7.99
N SER A 183 -14.96 17.33 -8.89
CA SER A 183 -14.70 18.76 -9.04
C SER A 183 -14.55 19.09 -10.52
N GLY A 184 -15.64 19.51 -11.16
CA GLY A 184 -15.71 19.59 -12.62
C GLY A 184 -15.58 18.18 -13.23
N GLU A 185 -14.68 18.04 -14.20
CA GLU A 185 -14.38 16.76 -14.87
C GLU A 185 -13.47 15.84 -14.04
N LEU A 186 -12.80 16.37 -13.01
CA LEU A 186 -11.93 15.56 -12.15
C LEU A 186 -12.79 14.74 -11.19
N VAL A 187 -12.59 13.43 -11.23
CA VAL A 187 -13.15 12.46 -10.29
C VAL A 187 -12.00 11.87 -9.49
N ALA A 188 -12.19 11.75 -8.18
CA ALA A 188 -11.29 11.02 -7.29
C ALA A 188 -12.08 10.05 -6.42
N ALA A 189 -11.48 8.93 -6.05
CA ALA A 189 -12.00 8.04 -5.02
C ALA A 189 -10.95 7.74 -3.96
N ALA A 190 -11.41 7.46 -2.75
CA ALA A 190 -10.62 6.90 -1.67
C ALA A 190 -11.23 5.57 -1.22
N MET A 191 -10.42 4.53 -1.14
CA MET A 191 -10.75 3.19 -0.63
C MET A 191 -9.82 2.91 0.55
N VAL A 192 -10.35 2.76 1.76
CA VAL A 192 -9.54 2.84 2.99
C VAL A 192 -9.87 1.69 3.94
N VAL A 193 -8.85 0.97 4.41
CA VAL A 193 -8.93 0.06 5.55
C VAL A 193 -8.43 0.79 6.78
N VAL A 194 -9.30 1.01 7.77
CA VAL A 194 -9.00 1.80 8.97
C VAL A 194 -8.77 0.86 10.16
N ASN A 195 -7.51 0.59 10.49
CA ASN A 195 -7.08 -0.17 11.68
C ASN A 195 -6.17 0.71 12.59
N ALA A 196 -6.62 1.92 12.88
CA ALA A 196 -5.83 2.99 13.47
C ALA A 196 -5.59 2.85 14.98
N LEU A 197 -4.46 3.38 15.45
CA LEU A 197 -4.25 3.63 16.88
C LEU A 197 -5.24 4.68 17.40
N GLY A 198 -5.33 5.80 16.69
CA GLY A 198 -6.08 6.97 17.13
C GLY A 198 -7.57 6.91 16.86
N ASP A 199 -8.21 8.02 17.22
CA ASP A 199 -9.63 8.24 17.10
C ASP A 199 -9.95 8.85 15.73
N VAL A 200 -11.09 8.48 15.15
CA VAL A 200 -11.61 9.00 13.89
C VAL A 200 -12.55 10.17 14.16
N HIS A 201 -12.35 11.28 13.45
CA HIS A 201 -13.07 12.53 13.65
C HIS A 201 -13.93 12.94 12.44
N ASP A 202 -15.09 13.54 12.71
CA ASP A 202 -15.96 14.17 11.70
C ASP A 202 -15.40 15.52 11.18
N GLY A 203 -16.18 16.17 10.30
CA GLY A 203 -15.93 17.49 9.73
C GLY A 203 -15.63 18.58 10.76
N GLU A 204 -16.26 18.51 11.93
CA GLU A 204 -16.20 19.50 13.00
C GLU A 204 -15.21 19.11 14.11
N GLY A 205 -14.51 17.98 13.96
CA GLY A 205 -13.51 17.49 14.90
C GLY A 205 -14.05 16.61 16.03
N ARG A 206 -15.32 16.20 16.00
CA ARG A 206 -15.88 15.28 17.00
C ARG A 206 -15.43 13.87 16.71
N ILE A 207 -15.09 13.11 17.76
CA ILE A 207 -14.83 11.68 17.63
C ILE A 207 -16.13 10.98 17.19
N ILE A 208 -16.03 10.17 16.14
CA ILE A 208 -17.15 9.34 15.62
C ILE A 208 -16.86 7.84 15.73
N ALA A 209 -15.58 7.46 15.84
CA ALA A 209 -15.16 6.11 16.19
C ALA A 209 -13.78 6.19 16.85
N GLY A 210 -13.63 5.68 18.07
CA GLY A 210 -12.40 5.89 18.83
C GLY A 210 -12.35 5.07 20.11
N ALA A 211 -11.39 5.42 20.96
CA ALA A 211 -11.22 4.80 22.26
C ALA A 211 -12.45 5.11 23.10
N ARG A 212 -12.95 4.12 23.84
CA ARG A 212 -14.12 4.27 24.70
C ARG A 212 -13.72 4.33 26.17
N ASP A 213 -14.53 5.02 26.96
CA ASP A 213 -14.55 4.92 28.41
C ASP A 213 -15.97 4.55 28.86
N ASP A 214 -16.34 4.86 30.10
CA ASP A 214 -17.67 4.58 30.64
C ASP A 214 -18.72 5.64 30.26
N GLU A 215 -18.28 6.77 29.69
CA GLU A 215 -19.08 7.96 29.41
C GLU A 215 -19.26 8.20 27.90
N GLY A 216 -18.45 7.55 27.07
CA GLY A 216 -18.53 7.60 25.61
C GLY A 216 -17.16 7.40 24.98
N PHE A 217 -16.66 8.45 24.33
CA PHE A 217 -15.32 8.48 23.74
C PHE A 217 -14.31 9.06 24.72
N ALA A 218 -13.23 8.32 24.93
CA ALA A 218 -12.00 8.82 25.52
C ALA A 218 -11.16 9.50 24.44
N ASP A 219 -10.34 10.47 24.85
CA ASP A 219 -9.36 11.13 23.96
C ASP A 219 -8.05 10.33 23.97
N SER A 220 -7.77 9.64 22.86
CA SER A 220 -6.54 8.85 22.68
C SER A 220 -5.27 9.69 22.82
N THR A 221 -5.29 10.96 22.39
CA THR A 221 -4.15 11.88 22.54
C THR A 221 -3.94 12.21 24.00
N ALA A 222 -5.00 12.54 24.74
CA ALA A 222 -4.90 12.85 26.16
C ALA A 222 -4.44 11.63 26.98
N ILE A 223 -4.82 10.41 26.60
CA ILE A 223 -4.33 9.17 27.21
C ILE A 223 -2.82 9.04 26.98
N LEU A 224 -2.36 9.12 25.74
CA LEU A 224 -0.95 8.92 25.38
C LEU A 224 -0.05 10.04 25.92
N ALA A 225 -0.56 11.27 26.05
CA ALA A 225 0.16 12.39 26.65
C ALA A 225 0.51 12.18 28.14
N ARG A 226 -0.20 11.27 28.84
CA ARG A 226 0.11 10.89 30.23
C ARG A 226 1.24 9.85 30.33
N GLY A 227 1.76 9.41 29.19
CA GLY A 227 2.72 8.32 29.07
C GLY A 227 2.11 7.13 28.34
N LEU A 228 2.99 6.26 27.82
CA LEU A 228 2.54 5.06 27.13
C LEU A 228 1.87 4.11 28.13
N PRO A 229 0.58 3.74 27.94
CA PRO A 229 -0.10 2.87 28.88
C PRO A 229 0.57 1.49 28.97
N ALA A 230 0.56 0.87 30.15
CA ALA A 230 1.23 -0.41 30.39
C ALA A 230 0.78 -1.55 29.46
N HIS A 231 -0.46 -1.51 28.95
CA HIS A 231 -0.98 -2.52 28.03
C HIS A 231 -0.41 -2.45 26.60
N PHE A 232 0.37 -1.41 26.30
CA PHE A 232 1.15 -1.34 25.05
C PHE A 232 2.44 -2.17 25.14
N ALA A 233 2.86 -2.54 26.33
CA ALA A 233 4.04 -3.36 26.57
C ALA A 233 3.62 -4.81 26.88
N ASP A 234 4.38 -5.77 26.36
CA ASP A 234 4.24 -7.18 26.75
C ASP A 234 4.82 -7.44 28.15
N ALA A 235 4.82 -8.71 28.57
CA ALA A 235 5.32 -9.11 29.90
C ALA A 235 6.83 -8.84 30.08
N GLN A 236 7.56 -8.57 29.00
CA GLN A 236 8.98 -8.25 28.95
C GLN A 236 9.23 -6.74 28.86
N GLY A 237 8.18 -5.93 28.75
CA GLY A 237 8.27 -4.48 28.61
C GLY A 237 8.45 -4.03 27.15
N GLU A 238 8.35 -4.94 26.17
CA GLU A 238 8.48 -4.61 24.75
C GLU A 238 7.16 -4.06 24.20
N ILE A 239 7.24 -2.94 23.50
CA ILE A 239 6.08 -2.22 23.01
C ILE A 239 5.60 -2.89 21.71
N ALA A 240 4.43 -3.55 21.74
CA ALA A 240 3.86 -4.28 20.59
C ALA A 240 2.51 -3.74 20.04
N PRO A 241 2.26 -2.43 19.91
CA PRO A 241 1.14 -1.92 19.12
C PRO A 241 1.47 -2.05 17.63
N VAL A 242 0.59 -2.70 16.89
CA VAL A 242 0.68 -2.78 15.43
C VAL A 242 -0.62 -2.22 14.87
N ASN A 243 -0.57 -0.99 14.38
CA ASN A 243 -1.72 -0.22 13.92
C ASN A 243 -1.47 0.22 12.49
N THR A 244 -2.51 0.37 11.68
CA THR A 244 -2.31 0.63 10.25
C THR A 244 -3.57 1.18 9.60
N THR A 245 -3.47 2.29 8.90
CA THR A 245 -4.47 2.77 7.95
C THR A 245 -3.92 2.65 6.55
N LEU A 246 -4.56 1.83 5.71
CA LEU A 246 -4.17 1.63 4.33
C LEU A 246 -5.19 2.30 3.43
N ALA A 247 -4.75 3.14 2.50
CA ALA A 247 -5.63 3.81 1.56
C ALA A 247 -5.16 3.60 0.12
N VAL A 248 -6.11 3.47 -0.80
CA VAL A 248 -5.89 3.66 -2.24
C VAL A 248 -6.69 4.87 -2.67
N VAL A 249 -6.02 5.84 -3.30
CA VAL A 249 -6.64 6.98 -3.96
C VAL A 249 -6.55 6.78 -5.46
N ALA A 250 -7.68 6.84 -6.16
CA ALA A 250 -7.71 6.76 -7.61
C ALA A 250 -8.21 8.09 -8.18
N VAL A 251 -7.64 8.52 -9.31
CA VAL A 251 -8.06 9.73 -10.04
C VAL A 251 -8.27 9.40 -11.52
N ASN A 252 -9.14 10.14 -12.22
CA ASN A 252 -9.40 9.92 -13.65
C ASN A 252 -8.50 10.75 -14.58
N ALA A 253 -7.56 11.53 -14.03
CA ALA A 253 -6.59 12.28 -14.81
C ALA A 253 -5.25 11.53 -14.84
N ALA A 254 -4.58 11.52 -15.99
CA ALA A 254 -3.23 11.00 -16.10
C ALA A 254 -2.24 11.95 -15.42
N PHE A 255 -1.25 11.36 -14.73
CA PHE A 255 -0.19 12.09 -14.04
C PHE A 255 1.15 11.43 -14.34
N SER A 256 2.22 12.22 -14.28
CA SER A 256 3.56 11.64 -14.12
C SER A 256 3.64 10.92 -12.78
N ARG A 257 4.58 9.98 -12.64
CA ARG A 257 4.80 9.28 -11.37
C ARG A 257 5.17 10.21 -10.22
N ALA A 258 5.94 11.25 -10.51
CA ALA A 258 6.33 12.25 -9.52
C ALA A 258 5.12 13.05 -9.04
N ASP A 259 4.26 13.51 -9.96
CA ASP A 259 3.04 14.25 -9.62
C ASP A 259 2.04 13.36 -8.88
N LEU A 260 1.91 12.10 -9.29
CA LEU A 260 1.06 11.12 -8.59
C LEU A 260 1.59 10.81 -7.18
N GLY A 261 2.91 10.83 -6.99
CA GLY A 261 3.52 10.78 -5.66
C GLY A 261 3.16 12.00 -4.80
N ALA A 262 3.12 13.20 -5.39
CA ALA A 262 2.63 14.40 -4.70
C ALA A 262 1.14 14.29 -4.33
N VAL A 263 0.31 13.68 -5.19
CA VAL A 263 -1.10 13.36 -4.88
C VAL A 263 -1.20 12.40 -3.69
N ALA A 264 -0.41 11.31 -3.69
CA ALA A 264 -0.37 10.38 -2.55
C ALA A 264 0.04 11.07 -1.25
N ALA A 265 1.05 11.94 -1.30
CA ALA A 265 1.50 12.72 -0.15
C ALA A 265 0.42 13.70 0.34
N ALA A 266 -0.26 14.40 -0.56
CA ALA A 266 -1.36 15.29 -0.21
C ALA A 266 -2.54 14.51 0.42
N ALA A 267 -2.89 13.35 -0.12
CA ALA A 267 -3.92 12.49 0.43
C ALA A 267 -3.59 11.97 1.83
N SER A 268 -2.30 11.73 2.13
CA SER A 268 -1.86 11.36 3.49
C SER A 268 -2.17 12.43 4.53
N SER A 269 -2.20 13.71 4.14
CA SER A 269 -2.63 14.82 5.02
C SER A 269 -4.08 14.70 5.46
N ALA A 270 -4.94 13.99 4.71
CA ALA A 270 -6.32 13.73 5.11
C ALA A 270 -6.37 12.79 6.32
N LEU A 271 -5.45 11.82 6.41
CA LEU A 271 -5.34 10.93 7.56
C LEU A 271 -5.03 11.74 8.83
N PHE A 272 -4.05 12.66 8.77
CA PHE A 272 -3.73 13.56 9.89
C PHE A 272 -4.86 14.49 10.33
N ARG A 273 -5.83 14.78 9.44
CA ARG A 273 -7.00 15.60 9.77
C ARG A 273 -8.17 14.81 10.35
N ARG A 274 -8.23 13.51 10.06
CA ARG A 274 -9.38 12.66 10.38
C ARG A 274 -9.06 11.59 11.40
N ILE A 275 -7.80 11.30 11.67
CA ILE A 275 -7.35 10.29 12.62
C ILE A 275 -6.34 10.93 13.55
N THR A 276 -6.54 10.82 14.86
CA THR A 276 -5.63 11.44 15.84
C THR A 276 -5.46 10.56 17.10
N PRO A 277 -4.22 10.15 17.44
CA PRO A 277 -3.00 10.29 16.66
C PRO A 277 -2.93 9.35 15.44
N VAL A 278 -2.08 9.68 14.47
CA VAL A 278 -1.80 8.89 13.26
C VAL A 278 -0.33 9.10 12.85
N GLY A 279 0.25 8.19 12.05
CA GLY A 279 1.66 8.26 11.66
C GLY A 279 2.62 8.11 12.85
N THR A 280 2.20 7.41 13.90
CA THR A 280 3.04 7.12 15.06
C THR A 280 4.16 6.14 14.70
N ALA A 281 5.13 5.94 15.60
CA ALA A 281 6.21 4.97 15.39
C ALA A 281 5.72 3.53 15.18
N PHE A 282 4.47 3.27 15.53
CA PHE A 282 3.82 1.95 15.54
C PHE A 282 2.76 1.81 14.44
N ASP A 283 2.53 2.87 13.69
CA ASP A 283 1.61 2.83 12.57
C ASP A 283 2.32 2.33 11.31
N GLY A 284 1.65 1.49 10.53
CA GLY A 284 2.04 1.01 9.20
C GLY A 284 1.35 1.78 8.08
N ASP A 285 0.95 3.03 8.31
CA ASP A 285 0.11 3.84 7.42
C ASP A 285 0.73 4.06 6.04
N ILE A 286 -0.03 3.74 4.99
CA ILE A 286 0.37 3.89 3.58
C ILE A 286 -0.82 4.38 2.75
N VAL A 287 -0.58 5.37 1.89
CA VAL A 287 -1.51 5.81 0.85
C VAL A 287 -0.93 5.49 -0.52
N PHE A 288 -1.57 4.58 -1.24
CA PHE A 288 -1.32 4.33 -2.65
C PHE A 288 -2.13 5.31 -3.51
N ALA A 289 -1.57 5.75 -4.63
CA ALA A 289 -2.27 6.56 -5.62
C ALA A 289 -2.23 5.87 -6.99
N LEU A 290 -3.37 5.84 -7.68
CA LEU A 290 -3.57 5.25 -9.01
C LEU A 290 -4.09 6.30 -9.98
N ALA A 291 -3.51 6.33 -11.17
CA ALA A 291 -3.96 7.17 -12.28
C ALA A 291 -3.90 6.42 -13.61
N PRO A 292 -4.77 6.74 -14.60
CA PRO A 292 -4.62 6.25 -15.96
C PRO A 292 -3.22 6.56 -16.51
N LEU A 293 -2.77 5.68 -17.41
CA LEU A 293 -1.59 5.97 -18.22
C LEU A 293 -1.98 6.94 -19.34
N GLU A 294 -1.04 7.78 -19.79
CA GLU A 294 -1.26 8.68 -20.92
C GLU A 294 -1.49 7.90 -22.23
N ASP A 295 -2.26 8.48 -23.15
CA ASP A 295 -2.47 7.91 -24.48
C ASP A 295 -1.13 7.71 -25.20
N GLY A 296 -0.91 6.50 -25.73
CA GLY A 296 0.35 6.14 -26.38
C GLY A 296 1.45 5.68 -25.43
N PHE A 297 1.14 5.45 -24.13
CA PHE A 297 2.04 4.74 -23.23
C PHE A 297 2.44 3.39 -23.84
N ALA A 298 3.70 3.31 -24.28
CA ALA A 298 4.35 2.06 -24.56
C ALA A 298 4.88 1.54 -23.23
N ASP A 299 4.47 0.33 -22.85
CA ASP A 299 5.13 -0.37 -21.75
C ASP A 299 6.65 -0.33 -21.99
N SER A 300 7.47 -0.09 -20.97
CA SER A 300 8.93 -0.13 -21.11
C SER A 300 9.38 -1.47 -21.74
N ALA A 301 8.57 -2.53 -21.60
CA ALA A 301 8.65 -3.79 -22.33
C ALA A 301 8.48 -3.68 -23.86
N ALA A 302 7.54 -2.88 -24.37
CA ALA A 302 7.42 -2.58 -25.79
C ALA A 302 8.62 -1.76 -26.31
N MET A 303 9.32 -1.05 -25.42
CA MET A 303 10.59 -0.38 -25.73
C MET A 303 11.78 -1.36 -25.72
N LEU A 304 11.72 -2.40 -24.88
CA LEU A 304 12.68 -3.52 -24.86
C LEU A 304 12.48 -4.51 -26.01
N SER A 305 11.23 -4.78 -26.41
CA SER A 305 10.87 -5.74 -27.48
C SER A 305 10.91 -5.15 -28.89
N ARG A 306 10.77 -3.82 -29.05
CA ARG A 306 10.96 -3.11 -30.33
C ARG A 306 12.42 -2.78 -30.65
N GLY A 307 13.36 -3.30 -29.86
CA GLY A 307 14.74 -2.89 -29.89
C GLY A 307 14.92 -1.55 -29.17
N LEU A 308 15.82 -1.54 -28.20
CA LEU A 308 16.30 -0.31 -27.58
C LEU A 308 16.72 0.68 -28.69
N PRO A 309 16.58 2.01 -28.48
CA PRO A 309 17.16 2.95 -29.41
C PRO A 309 18.66 2.64 -29.59
N ALA A 310 19.16 2.74 -30.83
CA ALA A 310 20.42 2.14 -31.33
C ALA A 310 21.72 2.44 -30.55
N HIS A 311 21.66 3.26 -29.51
CA HIS A 311 22.75 3.52 -28.58
C HIS A 311 22.87 2.49 -27.44
N PHE A 312 21.93 1.53 -27.31
CA PHE A 312 21.98 0.46 -26.29
C PHE A 312 21.98 -0.96 -26.87
N ALA A 313 21.90 -1.12 -28.20
CA ALA A 313 22.23 -2.38 -28.84
C ALA A 313 23.75 -2.49 -28.94
N ASP A 314 24.31 -3.69 -28.77
CA ASP A 314 25.70 -3.90 -29.15
C ASP A 314 25.88 -3.74 -30.67
N ALA A 315 27.12 -3.78 -31.15
CA ALA A 315 27.42 -3.59 -32.57
C ALA A 315 26.78 -4.66 -33.48
N GLN A 316 26.15 -5.69 -32.92
CA GLN A 316 25.51 -6.81 -33.61
C GLN A 316 23.97 -6.70 -33.61
N GLY A 317 23.38 -5.78 -32.84
CA GLY A 317 21.93 -5.60 -32.76
C GLY A 317 21.24 -6.47 -31.71
N ASP A 318 22.00 -7.11 -30.81
CA ASP A 318 21.45 -7.95 -29.76
C ASP A 318 20.97 -7.09 -28.57
N VAL A 319 19.82 -7.45 -28.01
CA VAL A 319 19.24 -6.78 -26.83
C VAL A 319 20.12 -7.09 -25.62
N ALA A 320 20.58 -6.06 -24.91
CA ALA A 320 21.36 -6.26 -23.69
C ALA A 320 20.56 -7.12 -22.68
N PRO A 321 21.14 -8.21 -22.13
CA PRO A 321 20.44 -9.07 -21.20
C PRO A 321 20.06 -8.31 -19.92
N VAL A 322 18.82 -8.48 -19.45
CA VAL A 322 18.40 -8.02 -18.13
C VAL A 322 19.19 -8.82 -17.09
N ASN A 323 20.00 -8.13 -16.29
CA ASN A 323 20.85 -8.77 -15.29
C ASN A 323 20.32 -8.46 -13.88
N THR A 324 20.39 -9.45 -12.99
CA THR A 324 20.01 -9.29 -11.58
C THR A 324 21.06 -9.95 -10.72
N THR A 325 21.75 -9.14 -9.92
CA THR A 325 22.70 -9.60 -8.91
C THR A 325 22.10 -9.44 -7.53
N LEU A 326 22.02 -10.54 -6.79
CA LEU A 326 21.64 -10.53 -5.38
C LEU A 326 22.89 -10.82 -4.54
N ALA A 327 23.23 -9.92 -3.62
CA ALA A 327 24.37 -10.10 -2.73
C ALA A 327 23.95 -9.94 -1.27
N VAL A 328 24.61 -10.68 -0.38
CA VAL A 328 24.44 -10.57 1.07
C VAL A 328 25.80 -10.35 1.71
N VAL A 329 25.90 -9.29 2.53
CA VAL A 329 27.07 -9.00 3.35
C VAL A 329 26.69 -9.20 4.81
N ALA A 330 27.26 -10.21 5.45
CA ALA A 330 27.08 -10.46 6.87
C ALA A 330 28.31 -9.96 7.64
N VAL A 331 28.08 -9.16 8.69
CA VAL A 331 29.10 -8.72 9.64
C VAL A 331 28.89 -9.39 10.99
N ASN A 332 29.98 -9.63 11.73
CA ASN A 332 29.95 -10.28 13.04
C ASN A 332 29.93 -9.28 14.22
N ALA A 333 29.77 -7.99 13.94
CA ALA A 333 29.71 -6.92 14.92
C ALA A 333 28.32 -6.27 14.90
N ALA A 334 27.90 -5.74 16.05
CA ALA A 334 26.64 -5.01 16.16
C ALA A 334 26.74 -3.66 15.43
N PHE A 335 25.84 -3.44 14.48
CA PHE A 335 25.79 -2.25 13.63
C PHE A 335 24.41 -1.62 13.74
N SER A 336 24.32 -0.29 13.73
CA SER A 336 23.03 0.36 13.59
C SER A 336 22.46 0.12 12.18
N ARG A 337 21.15 0.33 11.99
CA ARG A 337 20.55 0.30 10.64
C ARG A 337 21.23 1.26 9.66
N ALA A 338 21.68 2.43 10.15
CA ALA A 338 22.38 3.40 9.32
C ALA A 338 23.74 2.86 8.86
N ASP A 339 24.49 2.22 9.76
CA ASP A 339 25.78 1.62 9.43
C ASP A 339 25.62 0.47 8.43
N LEU A 340 24.59 -0.39 8.60
CA LEU A 340 24.27 -1.44 7.64
C LEU A 340 23.91 -0.89 6.25
N GLY A 341 23.22 0.25 6.19
CA GLY A 341 22.96 0.96 4.93
C GLY A 341 24.25 1.38 4.23
N ALA A 342 25.21 1.91 4.99
CA ALA A 342 26.53 2.25 4.46
C ALA A 342 27.33 1.03 3.98
N VAL A 343 27.24 -0.10 4.71
CA VAL A 343 27.86 -1.38 4.31
C VAL A 343 27.27 -1.88 2.99
N ALA A 344 25.95 -1.91 2.86
CA ALA A 344 25.27 -2.32 1.63
C ALA A 344 25.66 -1.43 0.45
N ALA A 345 25.67 -0.11 0.62
CA ALA A 345 26.07 0.85 -0.42
C ALA A 345 27.54 0.67 -0.85
N SER A 346 28.45 0.46 0.11
CA SER A 346 29.87 0.20 -0.17
C SER A 346 30.06 -1.11 -0.96
N ALA A 347 29.33 -2.15 -0.57
CA ALA A 347 29.36 -3.45 -1.24
C ALA A 347 28.75 -3.38 -2.66
N ALA A 348 27.67 -2.62 -2.86
CA ALA A 348 27.15 -2.32 -4.20
C ALA A 348 28.23 -1.63 -5.06
N GLY A 349 28.91 -0.61 -4.53
CA GLY A 349 30.02 0.03 -5.22
C GLY A 349 31.20 -0.91 -5.53
N ALA A 350 31.41 -1.97 -4.75
CA ALA A 350 32.41 -3.00 -5.04
C ALA A 350 31.97 -3.98 -6.14
N LEU A 351 30.69 -4.38 -6.15
CA LEU A 351 30.10 -5.18 -7.23
C LEU A 351 30.22 -4.45 -8.57
N TYR A 352 29.94 -3.15 -8.57
CA TYR A 352 30.04 -2.30 -9.76
C TYR A 352 31.46 -2.18 -10.33
N ARG A 353 32.50 -2.47 -9.53
CA ARG A 353 33.89 -2.51 -10.03
C ARG A 353 34.28 -3.86 -10.64
N ARG A 354 33.43 -4.90 -10.50
CA ARG A 354 33.73 -6.28 -10.89
C ARG A 354 32.79 -6.83 -11.96
N ILE A 355 31.59 -6.29 -12.07
CA ILE A 355 30.58 -6.65 -13.07
C ILE A 355 30.57 -5.55 -14.14
N SER A 356 30.50 -5.95 -15.42
CA SER A 356 30.46 -5.03 -16.56
C SER A 356 29.60 -5.62 -17.69
N PRO A 357 28.65 -4.86 -18.26
CA PRO A 357 28.25 -3.50 -17.87
C PRO A 357 27.52 -3.49 -16.52
N VAL A 358 27.48 -2.34 -15.87
CA VAL A 358 26.80 -2.18 -14.58
C VAL A 358 26.11 -0.83 -14.47
N GLY A 359 25.01 -0.77 -13.73
CA GLY A 359 24.19 0.43 -13.62
C GLY A 359 23.47 0.74 -14.94
N THR A 360 23.14 -0.28 -15.72
CA THR A 360 22.28 -0.10 -16.89
C THR A 360 20.88 0.30 -16.42
N ALA A 361 20.08 0.89 -17.31
CA ALA A 361 18.68 1.22 -16.99
C ALA A 361 17.80 -0.03 -16.71
N PHE A 362 18.36 -1.23 -16.86
CA PHE A 362 17.67 -2.52 -16.75
C PHE A 362 18.27 -3.43 -15.66
N ASP A 363 19.20 -2.94 -14.85
CA ASP A 363 19.79 -3.75 -13.77
C ASP A 363 18.87 -3.78 -12.54
N GLY A 364 18.64 -4.98 -12.01
CA GLY A 364 17.81 -5.24 -10.83
C GLY A 364 18.63 -5.54 -9.56
N ASP A 365 19.85 -5.02 -9.45
CA ASP A 365 20.80 -5.42 -8.41
C ASP A 365 20.35 -5.03 -6.99
N ILE A 366 20.45 -5.97 -6.05
CA ILE A 366 20.12 -5.77 -4.64
C ILE A 366 21.25 -6.30 -3.74
N VAL A 367 21.66 -5.48 -2.78
CA VAL A 367 22.62 -5.86 -1.74
C VAL A 367 21.94 -5.79 -0.37
N PHE A 368 21.94 -6.91 0.34
CA PHE A 368 21.49 -7.00 1.72
C PHE A 368 22.70 -6.92 2.66
N ALA A 369 22.59 -6.16 3.74
CA ALA A 369 23.59 -6.15 4.82
C ALA A 369 22.94 -6.61 6.13
N LEU A 370 23.59 -7.55 6.82
CA LEU A 370 23.08 -8.20 8.03
C LEU A 370 24.13 -8.12 9.16
N ALA A 371 23.67 -7.84 10.38
CA ALA A 371 24.48 -7.86 11.60
C ALA A 371 23.69 -8.54 12.74
N PRO A 372 24.38 -9.10 13.76
CA PRO A 372 23.72 -9.44 15.03
C PRO A 372 23.12 -8.18 15.69
N LEU A 373 22.04 -8.38 16.45
CA LEU A 373 21.37 -7.34 17.25
C LEU A 373 22.24 -6.85 18.40
#